data_AF-A0A9D7CCA0-F1
#
_entry.id   AF-A0A9D7CCA0-F1
#
_cell.length_a   1.000
_cell.length_b   1.000
_cell.length_c   1.000
_cell.angle_alpha   90.00
_cell.angle_beta   90.00
_cell.angle_gamma   90.00
#
_symmetry.space_group_name_H-M   'P 1'
#
loop_
_entity.id
_entity.type
_entity.pdbx_description
1 polymer ?
#
loop_
_entity_poly.entity_id
_entity_poly.type
_entity_poly.pdbx_seq_one_letter_code
_entity_poly.pdbx_strand_id
1 'polypeptide(L)'
;MIDVIRATERPADAAPPPQAPPPPPAVASQLEQVANEVAREIRAATQEANAASQGRVVASQGVIDALRGQIAAETGMIERLTSQLVPGMSDASVGVITNQLELSQERLTSLQEQLARALGTSEGSAAVQPAPLPPFPTDIPPGVQDVVTGFFVTVAIIAIGLPLVRAFARRMDRRSAGAATVALPPTLEPRLDRIEQAIEAVAIEVERISEGQRYTNKVMSEVRALPAPNPLDQWPPSAAKEPIPTKRQEER
;
A
#
# COMPACT_ATOMS: atom_id res chain seq x y z
N MET A 1 4.46 -70.98 -94.39
CA MET A 1 5.63 -71.22 -95.26
C MET A 1 6.66 -70.15 -94.90
N ILE A 2 7.67 -70.53 -94.10
CA ILE A 2 8.97 -69.85 -93.88
C ILE A 2 8.83 -68.49 -93.14
N ASP A 3 8.99 -68.36 -91.82
CA ASP A 3 10.14 -68.62 -90.92
C ASP A 3 11.38 -67.73 -91.19
N VAL A 4 12.11 -67.40 -90.12
CA VAL A 4 13.49 -66.84 -90.07
C VAL A 4 13.68 -65.35 -89.63
N ILE A 5 13.95 -65.22 -88.31
CA ILE A 5 14.99 -64.41 -87.63
C ILE A 5 14.81 -62.88 -87.47
N ARG A 6 14.58 -62.43 -86.22
CA ARG A 6 15.54 -61.55 -85.52
C ARG A 6 15.42 -61.68 -83.99
N ALA A 7 16.59 -61.64 -83.38
CA ALA A 7 16.92 -62.01 -82.02
C ALA A 7 16.25 -61.18 -80.91
N THR A 8 16.11 -61.88 -79.79
CA THR A 8 15.91 -61.41 -78.43
C THR A 8 16.97 -60.39 -77.98
N GLU A 9 16.55 -59.17 -77.65
CA GLU A 9 17.28 -58.29 -76.73
C GLU A 9 16.39 -58.00 -75.52
N ARG A 10 16.72 -58.66 -74.41
CA ARG A 10 16.24 -58.37 -73.07
C ARG A 10 17.12 -57.22 -72.57
N PRO A 11 16.60 -56.02 -72.27
CA PRO A 11 17.42 -54.98 -71.65
C PRO A 11 17.86 -55.47 -70.27
N ALA A 12 19.16 -55.48 -70.08
CA ALA A 12 19.83 -55.83 -68.84
C ALA A 12 19.47 -54.84 -67.73
N ASP A 13 19.42 -55.42 -66.53
CA ASP A 13 19.56 -54.82 -65.21
C ASP A 13 20.22 -53.43 -65.22
N ALA A 14 19.45 -52.40 -64.86
CA ALA A 14 19.99 -51.08 -64.63
C ALA A 14 20.77 -51.08 -63.31
N ALA A 15 22.09 -50.95 -63.41
CA ALA A 15 22.97 -50.76 -62.26
C ALA A 15 22.53 -49.54 -61.42
N PRO A 16 22.53 -49.63 -60.08
CA PRO A 16 22.24 -48.47 -59.23
C PRO A 16 23.33 -47.39 -59.40
N PRO A 17 22.96 -46.10 -59.28
CA PRO A 17 23.93 -45.00 -59.37
C PRO A 17 24.98 -45.10 -58.25
N PRO A 18 26.21 -44.58 -58.47
CA PRO A 18 27.26 -44.63 -57.47
C PRO A 18 26.81 -43.91 -56.19
N GLN A 19 26.82 -44.64 -55.07
CA GLN A 19 26.61 -44.05 -53.75
C GLN A 19 27.71 -43.01 -53.52
N ALA A 20 27.30 -41.76 -53.26
CA ALA A 20 28.22 -40.72 -52.81
C ALA A 20 28.90 -41.18 -51.50
N PRO A 21 30.21 -40.94 -51.32
CA PRO A 21 30.89 -41.33 -50.10
C PRO A 21 30.22 -40.64 -48.89
N PRO A 22 29.99 -41.36 -47.77
CA PRO A 22 29.46 -40.74 -46.57
C PRO A 22 30.41 -39.63 -46.10
N PRO A 23 29.89 -38.49 -45.61
CA PRO A 23 30.73 -37.44 -45.08
C PRO A 23 31.60 -38.00 -43.94
N PRO A 24 32.86 -37.54 -43.80
CA PRO A 24 33.74 -38.02 -42.74
C PRO A 24 33.08 -37.83 -41.37
N PRO A 25 33.16 -38.80 -40.45
CA PRO A 25 32.51 -38.73 -39.12
C PRO A 25 32.95 -37.51 -38.29
N ALA A 26 34.12 -36.92 -38.63
CA ALA A 26 34.62 -35.71 -38.03
C ALA A 26 33.76 -34.46 -38.34
N VAL A 27 33.16 -34.37 -39.52
CA VAL A 27 32.39 -33.16 -39.92
C VAL A 27 31.01 -33.15 -39.28
N ALA A 28 30.37 -34.32 -39.17
CA ALA A 28 29.07 -34.45 -38.50
C ALA A 28 29.16 -34.17 -36.98
N SER A 29 30.20 -34.69 -36.33
CA SER A 29 30.44 -34.45 -34.90
C SER A 29 30.83 -33.00 -34.59
N GLN A 30 31.58 -32.33 -35.47
CA GLN A 30 31.90 -30.90 -35.34
C GLN A 30 30.64 -30.01 -35.41
N LEU A 31 29.73 -30.28 -36.35
CA LEU A 31 28.48 -29.52 -36.46
C LEU A 31 27.58 -29.69 -35.22
N GLU A 32 27.55 -30.88 -34.65
CA GLU A 32 26.78 -31.17 -33.43
C GLU A 32 27.41 -30.51 -32.18
N GLN A 33 28.74 -30.43 -32.12
CA GLN A 33 29.45 -29.70 -31.07
C GLN A 33 29.16 -28.20 -31.13
N VAL A 34 29.26 -27.59 -32.32
CA VAL A 34 28.96 -26.17 -32.53
C VAL A 34 27.49 -25.85 -32.19
N ALA A 35 26.55 -26.71 -32.60
CA ALA A 35 25.13 -26.52 -32.27
C ALA A 35 24.86 -26.59 -30.75
N ASN A 36 25.53 -27.51 -30.06
CA ASN A 36 25.41 -27.65 -28.60
C ASN A 36 26.05 -26.48 -27.85
N GLU A 37 27.13 -25.90 -28.37
CA GLU A 37 27.80 -24.75 -27.78
C GLU A 37 26.94 -23.47 -27.92
N VAL A 38 26.41 -23.21 -29.11
CA VAL A 38 25.46 -22.11 -29.34
C VAL A 38 24.20 -22.27 -28.49
N ALA A 39 23.67 -23.49 -28.35
CA ALA A 39 22.51 -23.73 -27.49
C ALA A 39 22.80 -23.48 -26.00
N ARG A 40 24.02 -23.75 -25.53
CA ARG A 40 24.43 -23.41 -24.15
C ARG A 40 24.56 -21.91 -23.96
N GLU A 41 25.15 -21.21 -24.93
CA GLU A 41 25.34 -19.76 -24.88
C GLU A 41 24.00 -19.02 -24.89
N ILE A 42 23.05 -19.44 -25.73
CA ILE A 42 21.69 -18.89 -25.76
C ILE A 42 20.97 -19.14 -24.43
N ARG A 43 21.09 -20.34 -23.84
CA ARG A 43 20.46 -20.63 -22.54
C ARG A 43 21.08 -19.81 -21.41
N ALA A 44 22.40 -19.63 -21.41
CA ALA A 44 23.10 -18.79 -20.44
C ALA A 44 22.66 -17.32 -20.58
N ALA A 45 22.65 -16.77 -21.79
CA ALA A 45 22.20 -15.41 -22.07
C ALA A 45 20.70 -15.21 -21.72
N THR A 46 19.86 -16.21 -21.96
CA THR A 46 18.43 -16.17 -21.60
C THR A 46 18.23 -16.24 -20.09
N GLN A 47 19.03 -17.02 -19.38
CA GLN A 47 19.00 -17.08 -17.91
C GLN A 47 19.49 -15.77 -17.28
N GLU A 48 20.52 -15.14 -17.86
CA GLU A 48 21.03 -13.85 -17.41
C GLU A 48 20.01 -12.72 -17.68
N ALA A 49 19.33 -12.73 -18.83
CA ALA A 49 18.24 -11.81 -19.14
C ALA A 49 17.00 -12.03 -18.24
N ASN A 50 16.67 -13.28 -17.91
CA ASN A 50 15.60 -13.61 -16.97
C ASN A 50 15.97 -13.23 -15.53
N ALA A 51 17.21 -13.41 -15.09
CA ALA A 51 17.67 -12.97 -13.78
C ALA A 51 17.68 -11.44 -13.65
N ALA A 52 18.11 -10.74 -14.72
CA ALA A 52 18.10 -9.28 -14.77
C ALA A 52 16.68 -8.68 -14.79
N SER A 53 15.72 -9.38 -15.39
CA SER A 53 14.30 -8.95 -15.39
C SER A 53 13.57 -9.32 -14.10
N GLN A 54 13.90 -10.45 -13.47
CA GLN A 54 13.36 -10.83 -12.15
C GLN A 54 13.78 -9.87 -11.03
N GLY A 55 14.94 -9.20 -11.15
CA GLY A 55 15.39 -8.17 -10.21
C GLY A 55 14.78 -6.78 -10.39
N ARG A 56 14.03 -6.51 -11.47
CA ARG A 56 13.50 -5.17 -11.81
C ARG A 56 12.02 -5.19 -12.19
N VAL A 57 11.20 -5.92 -11.43
CA VAL A 57 9.75 -5.73 -11.51
C VAL A 57 9.40 -4.43 -10.79
N VAL A 58 9.66 -3.30 -11.46
CA VAL A 58 9.17 -1.98 -11.03
C VAL A 58 7.65 -2.09 -11.00
N ALA A 59 7.05 -1.97 -9.83
CA ALA A 59 5.60 -2.02 -9.69
C ALA A 59 4.96 -0.94 -10.56
N SER A 60 3.74 -1.19 -11.04
CA SER A 60 3.03 -0.18 -11.82
C SER A 60 2.90 1.12 -11.01
N GLN A 61 3.01 2.28 -11.67
CA GLN A 61 2.95 3.59 -11.00
C GLN A 61 1.71 3.73 -10.10
N GLY A 62 0.56 3.16 -10.49
CA GLY A 62 -0.65 3.14 -9.67
C GLY A 62 -0.52 2.36 -8.35
N VAL A 63 0.29 1.29 -8.30
CA VAL A 63 0.59 0.57 -7.06
C VAL A 63 1.49 1.43 -6.16
N ILE A 64 2.50 2.08 -6.73
CA ILE A 64 3.40 2.98 -5.99
C ILE A 64 2.61 4.15 -5.37
N ASP A 65 1.70 4.74 -6.13
CA ASP A 65 0.86 5.84 -5.64
C ASP A 65 -0.14 5.39 -4.57
N ALA A 66 -0.71 4.19 -4.71
CA ALA A 66 -1.56 3.58 -3.67
C ALA A 66 -0.78 3.34 -2.37
N LEU A 67 0.45 2.80 -2.45
CA LEU A 67 1.31 2.59 -1.28
C LEU A 67 1.69 3.91 -0.61
N ARG A 68 2.01 4.95 -1.40
CA ARG A 68 2.27 6.30 -0.87
C ARG A 68 1.05 6.87 -0.15
N GLY A 69 -0.15 6.72 -0.72
CA GLY A 69 -1.39 7.12 -0.07
C GLY A 69 -1.64 6.39 1.25
N GLN A 70 -1.33 5.10 1.30
CA GLN A 70 -1.48 4.29 2.51
C GLN A 70 -0.49 4.69 3.61
N ILE A 71 0.76 4.99 3.26
CA ILE A 71 1.77 5.52 4.19
C ILE A 71 1.31 6.87 4.77
N ALA A 72 0.79 7.77 3.93
CA ALA A 72 0.30 9.06 4.39
C ALA A 72 -0.91 8.91 5.35
N ALA A 73 -1.80 7.97 5.08
CA ALA A 73 -2.94 7.68 5.95
C ALA A 73 -2.51 7.12 7.31
N GLU A 74 -1.57 6.18 7.36
CA GLU A 74 -1.02 5.62 8.61
C GLU A 74 -0.26 6.67 9.42
N THR A 75 0.50 7.54 8.76
CA THR A 75 1.20 8.66 9.43
C THR A 75 0.20 9.60 10.12
N GLY A 76 -0.92 9.92 9.45
CA GLY A 76 -1.98 10.72 10.04
C GLY A 76 -2.72 10.02 11.20
N MET A 77 -2.78 8.68 11.20
CA MET A 77 -3.34 7.90 12.31
C MET A 77 -2.45 7.98 13.55
N ILE A 78 -1.14 7.83 13.37
CA ILE A 78 -0.13 7.97 14.43
C ILE A 78 -0.19 9.35 15.07
N GLU A 79 -0.30 10.40 14.27
CA GLU A 79 -0.37 11.78 14.77
C GLU A 79 -1.63 12.01 15.61
N ARG A 80 -2.76 11.43 15.22
CA ARG A 80 -4.02 11.46 16.00
C ARG A 80 -3.90 10.68 17.31
N LEU A 81 -3.35 9.47 17.27
CA LEU A 81 -3.14 8.65 18.47
C LEU A 81 -2.19 9.34 19.45
N THR A 82 -1.13 9.97 18.93
CA THR A 82 -0.19 10.76 19.72
C THR A 82 -0.87 11.98 20.34
N SER A 83 -1.73 12.67 19.58
CA SER A 83 -2.49 13.84 20.08
C SER A 83 -3.54 13.47 21.13
N GLN A 84 -4.04 12.23 21.11
CA GLN A 84 -4.94 11.71 22.14
C GLN A 84 -4.20 11.39 23.43
N LEU A 85 -2.87 11.23 23.39
CA LEU A 85 -2.05 10.96 24.57
C LEU A 85 -1.87 12.25 25.40
N VAL A 86 -2.92 12.63 26.12
CA VAL A 86 -2.96 13.84 26.96
C VAL A 86 -2.61 13.48 28.42
N PRO A 87 -1.85 14.33 29.14
CA PRO A 87 -1.55 14.10 30.56
C PRO A 87 -2.84 14.04 31.39
N GLY A 88 -3.01 12.96 32.16
CA GLY A 88 -4.18 12.75 33.03
C GLY A 88 -5.17 11.68 32.56
N MET A 89 -4.88 10.96 31.47
CA MET A 89 -5.65 9.77 31.07
C MET A 89 -5.47 8.59 32.03
N SER A 90 -6.45 7.68 32.04
CA SER A 90 -6.34 6.43 32.78
C SER A 90 -5.23 5.53 32.20
N ASP A 91 -4.51 4.81 33.07
CA ASP A 91 -3.40 3.92 32.66
C ASP A 91 -3.85 2.87 31.64
N ALA A 92 -5.09 2.39 31.73
CA ALA A 92 -5.66 1.45 30.76
C ALA A 92 -5.80 2.08 29.37
N SER A 93 -6.30 3.32 29.29
CA SER A 93 -6.44 4.03 28.01
C SER A 93 -5.07 4.37 27.41
N VAL A 94 -4.10 4.76 28.25
CA VAL A 94 -2.72 5.01 27.84
C VAL A 94 -2.11 3.72 27.27
N GLY A 95 -2.29 2.58 27.94
CA GLY A 95 -1.82 1.28 27.46
C GLY A 95 -2.42 0.88 26.10
N VAL A 96 -3.72 1.09 25.90
CA VAL A 96 -4.39 0.81 24.62
C VAL A 96 -3.83 1.69 23.50
N ILE A 97 -3.68 3.00 23.72
CA ILE A 97 -3.13 3.92 22.70
C ILE A 97 -1.67 3.57 22.39
N THR A 98 -0.88 3.22 23.40
CA THR A 98 0.52 2.84 23.22
C THR A 98 0.66 1.57 22.39
N ASN A 99 -0.15 0.54 22.66
CA ASN A 99 -0.17 -0.69 21.86
C ASN A 99 -0.62 -0.42 20.41
N GLN A 100 -1.60 0.47 20.21
CA GLN A 100 -2.01 0.87 18.85
C GLN A 100 -0.91 1.66 18.13
N LEU A 101 -0.15 2.48 18.86
CA LEU A 101 0.98 3.22 18.31
C LEU A 101 2.10 2.28 17.84
N GLU A 102 2.40 1.25 18.62
CA GLU A 102 3.41 0.23 18.26
C GLU A 102 2.99 -0.54 17.00
N LEU A 103 1.75 -1.01 16.94
CA LEU A 103 1.23 -1.73 15.78
C LEU A 103 1.18 -0.86 14.51
N SER A 104 0.85 0.43 14.63
CA SER A 104 0.88 1.36 13.48
C SER A 104 2.31 1.66 13.00
N GLN A 105 3.30 1.69 13.91
CA GLN A 105 4.72 1.83 13.53
C GLN A 105 5.26 0.60 12.78
N GLU A 106 4.92 -0.61 13.24
CA GLU A 106 5.27 -1.85 12.53
C GLU A 106 4.68 -1.84 11.11
N ARG A 107 3.41 -1.42 10.99
CA ARG A 107 2.73 -1.34 9.71
C ARG A 107 3.37 -0.32 8.78
N LEU A 108 3.74 0.86 9.27
CA LEU A 108 4.47 1.86 8.48
C LEU A 108 5.78 1.29 7.93
N THR A 109 6.54 0.60 8.77
CA THR A 109 7.81 -0.03 8.38
C THR A 109 7.59 -1.05 7.26
N SER A 110 6.55 -1.90 7.41
CA SER A 110 6.20 -2.88 6.38
C SER A 110 5.77 -2.24 5.04
N LEU A 111 5.05 -1.11 5.08
CA LEU A 111 4.63 -0.38 3.88
C LEU A 111 5.81 0.32 3.20
N GLN A 112 6.74 0.87 3.97
CA GLN A 112 7.98 1.45 3.45
C GLN A 112 8.84 0.39 2.76
N GLU A 113 8.94 -0.80 3.33
CA GLU A 113 9.70 -1.90 2.72
C GLU A 113 9.02 -2.42 1.44
N GLN A 114 7.69 -2.49 1.42
CA GLN A 114 6.93 -2.80 0.19
C GLN A 114 7.12 -1.73 -0.88
N LEU A 115 7.15 -0.45 -0.50
CA LEU A 115 7.41 0.66 -1.42
C LEU A 115 8.84 0.59 -1.97
N ALA A 116 9.84 0.27 -1.14
CA ALA A 116 11.22 0.10 -1.55
C ALA A 116 11.37 -1.08 -2.54
N ARG A 117 10.69 -2.20 -2.28
CA ARG A 117 10.62 -3.33 -3.23
C ARG A 117 9.92 -2.93 -4.53
N ALA A 118 8.81 -2.20 -4.45
CA ALA A 118 8.03 -1.73 -5.60
C ALA A 118 8.79 -0.75 -6.50
N LEU A 119 9.62 0.11 -5.90
CA LEU A 119 10.50 1.04 -6.61
C LEU A 119 11.75 0.36 -7.20
N GLY A 120 11.96 -0.93 -6.92
CA GLY A 120 13.20 -1.62 -7.27
C GLY A 120 14.42 -1.08 -6.53
N THR A 121 14.22 -0.30 -5.48
CA THR A 121 15.26 0.17 -4.55
C THR A 121 15.43 -0.82 -3.41
N SER A 122 15.04 -2.08 -3.60
CA SER A 122 15.31 -3.11 -2.63
C SER A 122 16.81 -3.07 -2.35
N GLU A 123 17.17 -2.65 -1.14
CA GLU A 123 18.43 -2.94 -0.48
C GLU A 123 18.53 -4.45 -0.20
N GLY A 124 18.06 -5.28 -1.13
CA GLY A 124 18.40 -6.67 -1.19
C GLY A 124 19.86 -6.70 -1.58
N SER A 125 20.71 -6.68 -0.56
CA SER A 125 22.07 -7.21 -0.47
C SER A 125 22.61 -7.76 -1.80
N ALA A 126 22.73 -6.89 -2.81
CA ALA A 126 23.71 -7.06 -3.83
C ALA A 126 25.00 -6.84 -3.04
N ALA A 127 25.84 -7.86 -2.99
CA ALA A 127 27.22 -7.70 -2.60
C ALA A 127 27.88 -6.70 -3.55
N VAL A 128 27.62 -5.41 -3.34
CA VAL A 128 28.61 -4.38 -3.55
C VAL A 128 29.71 -4.81 -2.62
N GLN A 129 30.77 -5.42 -3.18
CA GLN A 129 32.02 -5.54 -2.46
C GLN A 129 32.27 -4.15 -1.86
N PRO A 130 32.32 -4.00 -0.52
CA PRO A 130 32.56 -2.70 0.06
C PRO A 130 33.87 -2.24 -0.54
N ALA A 131 33.84 -1.14 -1.29
CA ALA A 131 35.06 -0.41 -1.60
C ALA A 131 35.81 -0.25 -0.26
N PRO A 132 37.14 -0.44 -0.22
CA PRO A 132 37.90 -0.26 1.00
C PRO A 132 37.47 1.05 1.65
N LEU A 133 36.84 0.97 2.82
CA LEU A 133 36.34 2.15 3.51
C LEU A 133 37.52 3.12 3.61
N PRO A 134 37.36 4.40 3.21
CA PRO A 134 38.37 5.38 3.56
C PRO A 134 38.57 5.34 5.08
N PRO A 135 39.81 5.47 5.58
CA PRO A 135 40.04 5.52 7.01
C PRO A 135 39.12 6.57 7.62
N PHE A 136 38.39 6.21 8.68
CA PHE A 136 37.54 7.15 9.39
C PHE A 136 38.38 8.40 9.71
N PRO A 137 37.95 9.60 9.31
CA PRO A 137 38.60 10.83 9.72
C PRO A 137 38.67 10.82 11.25
N THR A 138 39.87 10.72 11.80
CA THR A 138 40.10 10.70 13.25
C THR A 138 39.98 12.11 13.85
N ASP A 139 39.75 13.10 13.00
CA ASP A 139 39.50 14.49 13.37
C ASP A 139 38.04 14.63 13.83
N ILE A 140 37.83 14.47 15.14
CA ILE A 140 36.60 14.89 15.80
C ILE A 140 36.43 16.40 15.54
N PRO A 141 35.33 16.86 14.92
CA PRO A 141 35.10 18.28 14.67
C PRO A 141 35.21 19.07 15.99
N PRO A 142 35.91 20.21 16.01
CA PRO A 142 36.20 20.94 17.25
C PRO A 142 34.96 21.46 17.99
N GLY A 143 33.75 21.39 17.40
CA GLY A 143 32.50 21.74 18.06
C GLY A 143 31.80 20.58 18.80
N VAL A 144 32.23 19.32 18.62
CA VAL A 144 31.56 18.18 19.27
C VAL A 144 31.71 18.24 20.79
N GLN A 145 32.88 18.66 21.29
CA GLN A 145 33.13 18.79 22.73
C GLN A 145 32.22 19.85 23.37
N ASP A 146 31.97 20.97 22.69
CA ASP A 146 31.08 22.02 23.19
C ASP A 146 29.63 21.56 23.23
N VAL A 147 29.18 20.83 22.22
CA VAL A 147 27.81 20.28 22.17
C VAL A 147 27.60 19.25 23.28
N VAL A 148 28.55 18.32 23.46
CA VAL A 148 28.48 17.29 24.50
C VAL A 148 28.51 17.94 25.89
N THR A 149 29.42 18.90 26.11
CA THR A 149 29.51 19.61 27.39
C THR A 149 28.23 20.41 27.67
N GLY A 150 27.72 21.15 26.69
CA GLY A 150 26.48 21.94 26.81
C GLY A 150 25.25 21.07 27.12
N PHE A 151 25.17 19.88 26.51
CA PHE A 151 24.11 18.91 26.82
C PHE A 151 24.16 18.50 28.29
N PHE A 152 25.31 18.04 28.79
CA PHE A 152 25.44 17.58 30.18
C PHE A 152 25.24 18.70 31.21
N VAL A 153 25.70 19.92 30.93
CA VAL A 153 25.46 21.08 31.79
C VAL A 153 23.97 21.41 31.87
N THR A 154 23.28 21.41 30.73
CA THR A 154 21.83 21.67 30.68
C THR A 154 21.05 20.61 31.47
N VAL A 155 21.39 19.33 31.28
CA VAL A 155 20.80 18.22 32.03
C VAL A 155 21.05 18.37 33.53
N ALA A 156 22.27 18.73 33.95
CA ALA A 156 22.61 18.94 35.36
C ALA A 156 21.82 20.11 35.98
N ILE A 157 21.67 21.23 35.25
CA ILE A 157 20.87 22.37 35.69
C ILE A 157 19.41 21.97 35.87
N ILE A 158 18.83 21.22 34.94
CA ILE A 158 17.44 20.77 35.03
C ILE A 158 17.26 19.78 36.19
N ALA A 159 18.15 18.79 36.30
CA ALA A 159 18.10 17.75 37.32
C ALA A 159 18.21 18.29 38.75
N ILE A 160 18.97 19.38 38.96
CA ILE A 160 19.13 20.01 40.28
C ILE A 160 18.14 21.17 40.47
N GLY A 161 17.91 21.95 39.43
CA GLY A 161 17.06 23.13 39.46
C GLY A 161 15.59 22.80 39.70
N LEU A 162 15.04 21.80 39.00
CA LEU A 162 13.65 21.38 39.18
C LEU A 162 13.30 20.96 40.62
N PRO A 163 14.04 20.05 41.28
CA PRO A 163 13.71 19.68 42.66
C PRO A 163 13.92 20.84 43.64
N LEU A 164 14.90 21.72 43.39
CA LEU A 164 15.14 22.88 44.26
C LEU A 164 14.02 23.92 44.14
N VAL A 165 13.60 24.26 42.92
CA VAL A 165 12.45 25.14 42.67
C VAL A 165 11.18 24.54 43.24
N ARG A 166 10.95 23.23 43.06
CA ARG A 166 9.79 22.52 43.61
C ARG A 166 9.80 22.48 45.15
N ALA A 167 10.96 22.33 45.76
CA ALA A 167 11.12 22.39 47.22
C ALA A 167 10.86 23.81 47.76
N PHE A 168 11.34 24.83 47.06
CA PHE A 168 11.07 26.23 47.42
C PHE A 168 9.60 26.61 47.23
N ALA A 169 8.96 26.18 46.13
CA ALA A 169 7.54 26.38 45.88
C ALA A 169 6.69 25.73 46.99
N ARG A 170 6.95 24.45 47.33
CA ARG A 170 6.27 23.79 48.45
C ARG A 170 6.50 24.49 49.79
N ARG A 171 7.69 25.06 50.01
CA ARG A 171 8.01 25.82 51.23
C ARG A 171 7.28 27.17 51.28
N MET A 172 7.08 27.81 50.13
CA MET A 172 6.27 29.02 50.00
C MET A 172 4.79 28.70 50.19
N ASP A 173 4.27 27.66 49.54
CA ASP A 173 2.87 27.23 49.68
C ASP A 173 2.54 26.85 51.13
N ARG A 174 3.45 26.20 51.87
CA ARG A 174 3.25 25.92 53.30
C ARG A 174 3.31 27.17 54.19
N ARG A 175 3.99 28.24 53.77
CA ARG A 175 3.94 29.54 54.45
C ARG A 175 2.68 30.33 54.09
N SER A 176 2.23 30.22 52.84
CA SER A 176 0.97 30.78 52.36
C SER A 176 -0.25 29.98 52.82
N ALA A 177 -0.11 28.72 53.24
CA ALA A 177 -1.20 27.94 53.85
C ALA A 177 -1.67 28.50 55.20
N GLY A 178 -0.91 29.39 55.84
CA GLY A 178 -1.39 30.23 56.95
C GLY A 178 -2.23 31.43 56.50
N ALA A 179 -2.22 31.75 55.21
CA ALA A 179 -2.96 32.84 54.58
C ALA A 179 -3.85 32.27 53.45
N ALA A 180 -5.03 31.80 53.85
CA ALA A 180 -6.15 31.41 53.00
C ALA A 180 -5.96 30.15 52.14
N THR A 181 -6.55 29.05 52.60
CA THR A 181 -7.30 28.19 51.67
C THR A 181 -8.25 29.10 50.89
N VAL A 182 -7.96 29.33 49.62
CA VAL A 182 -8.89 29.99 48.69
C VAL A 182 -10.08 29.05 48.57
N ALA A 183 -11.07 29.24 49.45
CA ALA A 183 -12.36 28.60 49.32
C ALA A 183 -12.92 28.99 47.95
N LEU A 184 -13.30 27.98 47.16
CA LEU A 184 -13.91 28.21 45.85
C LEU A 184 -15.12 29.14 46.06
N PRO A 185 -15.21 30.27 45.34
CA PRO A 185 -16.28 31.23 45.60
C PRO A 185 -17.65 30.54 45.40
N PRO A 186 -18.62 30.75 46.30
CA PRO A 186 -19.94 30.07 46.28
C PRO A 186 -20.77 30.37 45.02
N THR A 187 -20.27 31.23 44.14
CA THR A 187 -20.85 31.57 42.83
C THR A 187 -20.43 30.62 41.71
N LEU A 188 -19.47 29.71 41.93
CA LEU A 188 -19.01 28.74 40.94
C LEU A 188 -19.81 27.42 40.97
N GLU A 189 -20.25 26.95 42.14
CA GLU A 189 -21.07 25.73 42.25
C GLU A 189 -22.34 25.80 41.38
N PRO A 190 -23.15 26.89 41.41
CA PRO A 190 -24.35 26.98 40.58
C PRO A 190 -24.05 27.08 39.08
N ARG A 191 -22.82 27.44 38.71
CA ARG A 191 -22.38 27.48 37.30
C ARG A 191 -21.98 26.10 36.82
N LEU A 192 -21.36 25.30 37.69
CA LEU A 192 -21.01 23.91 37.40
C LEU A 192 -22.28 23.06 37.25
N ASP A 193 -23.26 23.20 38.15
CA ASP A 193 -24.55 22.50 38.03
C ASP A 193 -25.28 22.82 36.71
N ARG A 194 -25.23 24.08 36.26
CA ARG A 194 -25.82 24.48 34.97
C ARG A 194 -25.06 23.90 33.77
N ILE A 195 -23.75 23.77 33.88
CA ILE A 195 -22.92 23.15 32.83
C ILE A 195 -23.20 21.66 32.79
N GLU A 196 -23.30 20.98 33.93
CA GLU A 196 -23.66 19.57 34.03
C GLU A 196 -25.03 19.30 33.38
N GLN A 197 -26.05 20.08 33.73
CA GLN A 197 -27.37 20.00 33.11
C GLN A 197 -27.35 20.30 31.60
N ALA A 198 -26.54 21.27 31.16
CA ALA A 198 -26.38 21.56 29.74
C ALA A 198 -25.71 20.40 28.99
N ILE A 199 -24.74 19.73 29.61
CA ILE A 199 -24.06 18.57 29.02
C ILE A 199 -25.02 17.37 28.94
N GLU A 200 -25.81 17.11 29.97
CA GLU A 200 -26.84 16.06 29.95
C GLU A 200 -27.86 16.29 28.82
N ALA A 201 -28.33 17.52 28.64
CA ALA A 201 -29.23 17.87 27.55
C ALA A 201 -28.59 17.68 26.16
N VAL A 202 -27.31 18.05 26.00
CA VAL A 202 -26.57 17.85 24.75
C VAL A 202 -26.38 16.36 24.46
N ALA A 203 -26.11 15.54 25.48
CA ALA A 203 -25.95 14.10 25.29
C ALA A 203 -27.22 13.44 24.71
N ILE A 204 -28.41 13.80 25.24
CA ILE A 204 -29.71 13.32 24.75
C ILE A 204 -29.97 13.82 23.33
N GLU A 205 -29.65 15.09 23.04
CA GLU A 205 -29.88 15.65 21.71
C GLU A 205 -28.98 14.97 20.65
N VAL A 206 -27.73 14.66 20.99
CA VAL A 206 -26.82 13.92 20.10
C VAL A 206 -27.31 12.50 19.86
N GLU A 207 -27.78 11.80 20.90
CA GLU A 207 -28.40 10.49 20.76
C GLU A 207 -29.58 10.55 19.79
N ARG A 208 -30.50 11.50 19.99
CA ARG A 208 -31.66 11.71 19.12
C ARG A 208 -31.29 12.07 17.68
N ILE A 209 -30.29 12.92 17.47
CA ILE A 209 -29.79 13.27 16.12
C ILE A 209 -29.19 12.03 15.44
N SER A 210 -28.41 11.24 16.18
CA SER A 210 -27.81 10.01 15.65
C SER A 210 -28.87 8.97 15.27
N GLU A 211 -29.94 8.85 16.05
CA GLU A 211 -31.08 8.00 15.72
C GLU A 211 -31.84 8.51 14.51
N GLY A 212 -32.05 9.83 14.40
CA GLY A 212 -32.66 10.45 13.23
C GLY A 212 -31.87 10.18 11.95
N GLN A 213 -30.54 10.35 12.00
CA GLN A 213 -29.65 10.05 10.88
C GLN A 213 -29.66 8.57 10.51
N ARG A 214 -29.63 7.69 11.51
CA ARG A 214 -29.72 6.24 11.30
C ARG A 214 -31.05 5.84 10.66
N TYR A 215 -32.16 6.46 11.08
CA TYR A 215 -33.47 6.24 10.51
C TYR A 215 -33.54 6.71 9.06
N THR A 216 -33.07 7.92 8.75
CA THR A 216 -33.04 8.43 7.37
C THR A 216 -32.20 7.55 6.45
N ASN A 217 -31.02 7.11 6.90
CA ASN A 217 -30.17 6.21 6.12
C ASN A 217 -30.84 4.85 5.90
N LYS A 218 -31.50 4.30 6.93
CA LYS A 218 -32.27 3.05 6.81
C LYS A 218 -33.38 3.21 5.79
N VAL A 219 -34.19 4.26 5.87
CA VAL A 219 -35.29 4.54 4.93
C VAL A 219 -34.76 4.72 3.50
N MET A 220 -33.69 5.48 3.29
CA MET A 220 -33.08 5.63 1.96
C MET A 220 -32.54 4.30 1.41
N SER A 221 -31.98 3.45 2.27
CA SER A 221 -31.52 2.11 1.86
C SER A 221 -32.67 1.18 1.52
N GLU A 222 -33.78 1.21 2.26
CA GLU A 222 -34.98 0.43 1.99
C GLU A 222 -35.64 0.88 0.67
N VAL A 223 -35.78 2.19 0.44
CA VAL A 223 -36.30 2.75 -0.81
C VAL A 223 -35.43 2.35 -2.01
N ARG A 224 -34.11 2.32 -1.85
CA ARG A 224 -33.18 1.86 -2.91
C ARG A 224 -33.21 0.35 -3.14
N ALA A 225 -33.58 -0.43 -2.12
CA ALA A 225 -33.68 -1.88 -2.19
C ALA A 225 -35.02 -2.38 -2.75
N LEU A 226 -36.03 -1.50 -2.88
CA LEU A 226 -37.26 -1.83 -3.59
C LEU A 226 -36.97 -2.07 -5.09
N PRO A 227 -37.48 -3.15 -5.70
CA PRO A 227 -37.36 -3.36 -7.15
C PRO A 227 -37.92 -2.15 -7.89
N ALA A 228 -37.11 -1.54 -8.75
CA ALA A 228 -37.56 -0.43 -9.58
C ALA A 228 -38.78 -0.90 -10.39
N PRO A 229 -39.94 -0.23 -10.32
CA PRO A 229 -41.08 -0.53 -11.17
C PRO A 229 -40.62 -0.43 -12.62
N ASN A 230 -40.68 -1.55 -13.36
CA ASN A 230 -40.32 -1.57 -14.77
C ASN A 230 -41.23 -0.57 -15.49
N PRO A 231 -40.71 0.53 -16.07
CA PRO A 231 -41.53 1.53 -16.75
C PRO A 231 -42.31 0.97 -17.94
N LEU A 232 -41.94 -0.22 -18.42
CA LEU A 232 -42.63 -0.93 -19.50
C LEU A 232 -43.91 -1.64 -19.07
N ASP A 233 -44.07 -1.98 -17.78
CA ASP A 233 -45.30 -2.62 -17.26
C ASP A 233 -46.43 -1.60 -17.01
N GLN A 234 -46.06 -0.32 -16.90
CA GLN A 234 -46.95 0.81 -16.61
C GLN A 234 -47.45 1.48 -17.89
N TRP A 235 -46.84 1.16 -19.03
CA TRP A 235 -47.19 1.75 -20.30
C TRP A 235 -48.50 1.12 -20.79
N PRO A 236 -49.58 1.89 -21.01
CA PRO A 236 -50.82 1.33 -21.52
C PRO A 236 -50.53 0.66 -22.88
N PRO A 237 -51.01 -0.58 -23.13
CA PRO A 237 -50.85 -1.19 -24.44
C PRO A 237 -51.43 -0.20 -25.45
N SER A 238 -50.58 0.24 -26.38
CA SER A 238 -50.96 1.18 -27.44
C SER A 238 -52.27 0.71 -28.04
N ALA A 239 -53.34 1.46 -27.75
CA ALA A 239 -54.66 1.21 -28.30
C ALA A 239 -54.48 0.99 -29.80
N ALA A 240 -55.03 -0.13 -30.29
CA ALA A 240 -54.95 -0.54 -31.67
C ALA A 240 -55.07 0.69 -32.58
N LYS A 241 -54.06 0.93 -33.42
CA LYS A 241 -54.15 1.94 -34.48
C LYS A 241 -55.43 1.66 -35.25
N GLU A 242 -56.47 2.46 -35.03
CA GLU A 242 -57.66 2.43 -35.85
C GLU A 242 -57.21 2.65 -37.31
N PRO A 243 -57.65 1.81 -38.26
CA PRO A 243 -57.32 2.02 -39.65
C PRO A 243 -57.91 3.35 -40.08
N ILE A 244 -57.04 4.26 -40.52
CA ILE A 244 -57.41 5.55 -41.09
C ILE A 244 -58.43 5.29 -42.23
N PRO A 245 -59.68 5.78 -42.15
CA PRO A 245 -60.67 5.52 -43.17
C PRO A 245 -60.30 6.28 -44.45
N THR A 246 -59.77 5.57 -45.45
CA THR A 246 -59.62 6.09 -46.81
C THR A 246 -60.99 6.14 -47.48
N LYS A 247 -61.77 7.20 -47.23
CA LYS A 247 -62.87 7.55 -48.13
C LYS A 247 -62.28 8.15 -49.41
N ARG A 248 -61.97 7.28 -50.36
CA ARG A 248 -61.88 7.61 -51.79
C ARG A 248 -63.31 7.94 -52.24
N GLN A 249 -63.65 9.23 -52.28
CA GLN A 249 -64.81 9.67 -53.04
C GLN A 249 -64.47 9.52 -54.52
N GLU A 250 -65.01 8.45 -55.11
CA GLU A 250 -65.47 8.45 -56.50
C GLU A 250 -66.70 9.38 -56.61
N GLU A 251 -66.94 9.94 -57.81
CA GLU A 251 -67.95 10.95 -58.18
C GLU A 251 -67.58 12.40 -57.79
N ARG A 252 -67.27 13.34 -58.70
CA ARG A 252 -67.82 13.64 -60.03
C ARG A 252 -66.83 14.38 -60.93
#